data_AF-A0A931T735-F1
#
_entry.id   AF-A0A931T735-F1
#
_cell.length_a   1.000
_cell.length_b   1.000
_cell.length_c   1.000
_cell.angle_alpha   90.00
_cell.angle_beta   90.00
_cell.angle_gamma   90.00
#
_symmetry.space_group_name_H-M   'P 1'
#
loop_
_entity.id
_entity.type
_entity.pdbx_description
1 polymer ?
#
loop_
_entity_poly.entity_id
_entity_poly.type
_entity_poly.pdbx_seq_one_letter_code
_entity_poly.pdbx_strand_id
1 'polypeptide(L)'
;MNRPSRGFRASLVGVALTLLAWVGPWSWPAWPALLAIRIAFPPERSFAALPFAWRGAIVVAVIALNVAAWAATWLAVATFAARRAPRLDRS
;
A
#
# COMPACT_ATOMS: atom_id res chain seq x y z
N MET A 1 13.21 -19.57 -17.04
CA MET A 1 13.19 -18.48 -16.03
C MET A 1 11.78 -17.94 -15.92
N ASN A 2 11.07 -18.20 -14.82
CA ASN A 2 9.70 -17.72 -14.61
C ASN A 2 9.73 -16.24 -14.26
N ARG A 3 9.32 -15.36 -15.18
CA ARG A 3 9.20 -13.93 -14.88
C ARG A 3 8.02 -13.71 -13.93
N PRO A 4 8.21 -13.06 -12.76
CA PRO A 4 7.12 -12.81 -11.83
C PRO A 4 6.01 -11.99 -12.47
N SER A 5 4.75 -12.32 -12.11
CA SER A 5 3.57 -11.64 -12.65
C SER A 5 3.59 -10.14 -12.34
N ARG A 6 2.89 -9.35 -13.16
CA ARG A 6 2.79 -7.89 -12.94
C ARG A 6 2.15 -7.58 -11.58
N GLY A 7 1.12 -8.35 -11.19
CA GLY A 7 0.46 -8.22 -9.89
C GLY A 7 1.41 -8.53 -8.74
N PHE A 8 2.19 -9.62 -8.82
CA PHE A 8 3.16 -9.97 -7.78
C PHE A 8 4.21 -8.87 -7.58
N ARG A 9 4.75 -8.30 -8.67
CA ARG A 9 5.68 -7.17 -8.59
C ARG A 9 5.04 -5.93 -7.99
N ALA A 10 3.79 -5.65 -8.32
CA ALA A 10 3.04 -4.53 -7.72
C ALA A 10 2.87 -4.72 -6.21
N SER A 11 2.54 -5.93 -5.76
CA SER A 11 2.46 -6.24 -4.33
C SER A 11 3.80 -6.07 -3.63
N LEU A 12 4.92 -6.48 -4.25
CA LEU A 12 6.26 -6.24 -3.70
C LEU A 12 6.58 -4.76 -3.54
N VAL A 13 6.22 -3.92 -4.51
CA VAL A 13 6.36 -2.45 -4.40
C VAL A 13 5.53 -1.93 -3.23
N GLY A 14 4.29 -2.40 -3.08
CA GLY A 14 3.45 -2.01 -1.96
C GLY A 14 4.00 -2.42 -0.60
N VAL A 15 4.57 -3.62 -0.49
CA VAL A 15 5.28 -4.08 0.71
C VAL A 15 6.48 -3.21 0.99
N ALA A 16 7.33 -2.95 0.00
CA ALA A 16 8.52 -2.12 0.15
C ALA A 16 8.19 -0.71 0.64
N LEU A 17 7.19 -0.05 0.04
CA LEU A 17 6.73 1.28 0.47
C LEU A 17 6.12 1.27 1.87
N THR A 18 5.42 0.21 2.24
CA THR A 18 4.88 0.07 3.60
C THR A 18 6.00 -0.12 4.61
N LEU A 19 6.99 -0.98 4.35
CA LEU A 19 8.15 -1.13 5.22
C LEU A 19 8.94 0.18 5.35
N LEU A 20 9.10 0.90 4.25
CA LEU A 20 9.76 2.21 4.21
C LEU A 20 9.09 3.22 5.17
N ALA A 21 7.77 3.18 5.23
CA ALA A 21 7.00 4.09 6.07
C ALA A 21 6.99 3.72 7.55
N TRP A 22 7.13 2.44 7.87
CA TRP A 22 7.03 1.94 9.24
C TRP A 22 8.40 1.83 9.93
N VAL A 23 9.47 1.60 9.17
CA VAL A 23 10.83 1.41 9.70
C VAL A 23 11.74 2.60 9.37
N GLY A 24 11.41 3.37 8.34
CA GLY A 24 12.19 4.54 7.92
C GLY A 24 11.68 5.86 8.51
N PRO A 25 12.42 6.96 8.32
CA PRO A 25 12.00 8.30 8.74
C PRO A 25 10.90 8.89 7.85
N TRP A 26 10.52 8.19 6.78
CA TRP A 26 9.60 8.69 5.76
C TRP A 26 8.17 8.29 6.06
N SER A 27 7.41 9.17 6.71
CA SER A 27 6.00 8.92 7.05
C SER A 27 5.02 9.06 5.88
N TRP A 28 5.43 9.71 4.78
CA TRP A 28 4.55 10.00 3.66
C TRP A 28 3.86 8.76 3.04
N PRO A 29 4.48 7.56 2.92
CA PRO A 29 3.80 6.39 2.35
C PRO A 29 2.80 5.74 3.33
N ALA A 30 2.71 6.19 4.58
CA ALA A 30 1.73 5.67 5.54
C ALA A 30 0.35 6.33 5.44
N TRP A 31 0.17 7.34 4.57
CA TRP A 31 -1.09 8.10 4.52
C TRP A 31 -2.35 7.23 4.31
N PRO A 32 -2.38 6.16 3.48
CA PRO A 32 -3.58 5.32 3.33
C PRO A 32 -3.97 4.66 4.65
N ALA A 33 -2.97 4.12 5.35
CA ALA A 33 -3.12 3.53 6.66
C ALA A 33 -3.63 4.54 7.70
N LEU A 34 -3.02 5.72 7.75
CA LEU A 34 -3.41 6.80 8.68
C LEU A 34 -4.82 7.30 8.41
N LEU A 35 -5.21 7.42 7.14
CA LEU A 35 -6.56 7.80 6.74
C LEU A 35 -7.58 6.75 7.20
N ALA A 36 -7.30 5.47 6.98
CA ALA A 36 -8.16 4.39 7.43
C ALA A 36 -8.36 4.40 8.95
N ILE A 37 -7.28 4.62 9.72
CA ILE A 37 -7.35 4.75 11.18
C ILE A 37 -8.21 5.95 11.58
N ARG A 38 -8.00 7.13 10.96
CA ARG A 38 -8.78 8.34 11.28
C ARG A 38 -10.29 8.17 11.01
N ILE A 39 -10.64 7.43 9.97
CA ILE A 39 -12.05 7.16 9.63
C ILE A 39 -12.65 6.13 10.60
N ALA A 40 -11.92 5.06 10.91
CA ALA A 40 -12.41 3.99 11.78
C ALA A 40 -12.44 4.38 13.27
N PHE A 41 -11.51 5.24 13.68
CA PHE A 41 -11.31 5.71 15.05
C PHE A 41 -11.31 7.25 15.08
N PRO A 42 -12.49 7.88 14.93
CA PRO A 42 -12.62 9.32 15.14
C PRO A 42 -12.23 9.69 16.58
N PRO A 43 -11.96 10.98 16.87
CA PRO A 43 -11.38 11.41 18.16
C PRO A 43 -12.12 10.94 19.42
N GLU A 44 -13.43 10.71 19.30
CA GLU A 44 -14.32 10.21 20.36
C GLU A 44 -14.12 8.72 20.69
N ARG A 45 -13.53 7.95 19.76
CA ARG A 45 -13.23 6.52 19.91
C ARG A 45 -11.73 6.32 19.97
N SER A 46 -11.21 6.17 21.18
CA SER A 46 -9.79 5.90 21.39
C SER A 46 -9.41 4.48 20.93
N PHE A 47 -8.51 4.40 19.95
CA PHE A 47 -7.86 3.15 19.56
C PHE A 47 -7.17 2.45 20.76
N ALA A 48 -6.66 3.23 21.72
CA ALA A 48 -6.00 2.70 22.91
C ALA A 48 -6.96 2.00 23.88
N ALA A 49 -8.26 2.32 23.83
CA ALA A 49 -9.28 1.71 24.67
C ALA A 49 -9.69 0.30 24.21
N LEU A 50 -9.24 -0.14 23.02
CA LEU A 50 -9.57 -1.46 22.50
C LEU A 50 -8.80 -2.58 23.21
N PRO A 51 -9.39 -3.79 23.32
CA PRO A 51 -8.66 -4.97 23.76
C PRO A 51 -7.44 -5.23 22.87
N PHE A 52 -6.37 -5.80 23.45
CA PHE A 52 -5.10 -5.98 22.76
C PHE A 52 -5.22 -6.76 21.44
N ALA A 53 -6.01 -7.84 21.43
CA ALA A 53 -6.25 -8.65 20.24
C ALA A 53 -6.86 -7.83 19.09
N TRP A 54 -7.81 -6.94 19.40
CA TRP A 54 -8.43 -6.07 18.40
C TRP A 54 -7.44 -5.04 17.85
N ARG A 55 -6.61 -4.43 18.71
CA ARG A 55 -5.55 -3.52 18.27
C ARG A 55 -4.59 -4.21 17.29
N GLY A 56 -4.17 -5.44 17.60
CA GLY A 56 -3.32 -6.23 16.71
C GLY A 56 -3.98 -6.50 15.36
N ALA A 57 -5.24 -6.95 15.36
CA ALA A 57 -5.99 -7.20 14.13
C ALA A 57 -6.13 -5.94 13.26
N ILE A 58 -6.41 -4.79 13.87
CA ILE A 58 -6.52 -3.50 13.15
C ILE A 58 -5.16 -3.11 12.55
N VAL A 59 -4.07 -3.23 13.30
CA VAL A 59 -2.73 -2.92 12.78
C VAL A 59 -2.41 -3.77 11.55
N VAL A 60 -2.69 -5.07 11.60
CA VAL A 60 -2.50 -5.97 10.45
C VAL A 60 -3.38 -5.56 9.26
N ALA A 61 -4.66 -5.26 9.51
CA ALA A 61 -5.58 -4.82 8.46
C ALA A 61 -5.12 -3.52 7.79
N VAL A 62 -4.64 -2.57 8.59
CA VAL A 62 -4.16 -1.28 8.12
C VAL A 62 -2.86 -1.41 7.31
N ILE A 63 -1.95 -2.30 7.72
CA ILE A 63 -0.76 -2.65 6.93
C ILE A 63 -1.16 -3.26 5.58
N ALA A 64 -2.08 -4.24 5.59
CA ALA A 64 -2.55 -4.88 4.37
C ALA A 64 -3.22 -3.87 3.41
N LEU A 65 -4.02 -2.95 3.95
CA LEU A 65 -4.61 -1.85 3.20
C LEU A 65 -3.56 -0.94 2.57
N ASN A 66 -2.51 -0.60 3.33
CA ASN A 66 -1.42 0.24 2.84
C ASN A 66 -0.67 -0.42 1.67
N VAL A 67 -0.35 -1.71 1.82
CA VAL A 67 0.27 -2.52 0.75
C VAL A 67 -0.61 -2.56 -0.49
N ALA A 68 -1.91 -2.83 -0.31
CA ALA A 68 -2.87 -2.90 -1.41
C ALA A 68 -3.00 -1.57 -2.14
N ALA A 69 -3.05 -0.45 -1.42
CA ALA A 69 -3.13 0.89 -2.00
C ALA A 69 -1.92 1.16 -2.92
N TRP A 70 -0.71 0.94 -2.41
CA TRP A 70 0.51 1.17 -3.19
C TRP A 70 0.70 0.18 -4.34
N ALA A 71 0.29 -1.08 -4.17
CA ALA A 71 0.28 -2.05 -5.24
C ALA A 71 -0.68 -1.61 -6.37
N ALA A 72 -1.87 -1.14 -6.02
CA ALA A 72 -2.83 -0.61 -6.99
C ALA A 72 -2.29 0.64 -7.70
N THR A 73 -1.66 1.56 -6.96
CA THR A 73 -0.99 2.73 -7.56
C THR A 73 0.10 2.32 -8.55
N TRP A 74 0.96 1.38 -8.17
CA TRP A 74 2.01 0.89 -9.07
C TRP A 74 1.43 0.24 -10.32
N LEU A 75 0.38 -0.58 -10.17
CA LEU A 75 -0.29 -1.20 -11.30
C LEU A 75 -0.92 -0.15 -12.23
N ALA A 76 -1.55 0.88 -11.67
CA ALA A 76 -2.12 2.00 -12.44
C ALA A 76 -1.03 2.75 -13.22
N VAL A 77 0.10 3.08 -12.57
CA VAL A 77 1.24 3.74 -13.22
C VAL A 77 1.82 2.87 -14.34
N ALA A 78 2.07 1.58 -14.05
CA ALA A 78 2.65 0.65 -15.02
C ALA A 78 1.73 0.42 -16.23
N THR A 79 0.41 0.32 -16.00
CA THR A 79 -0.55 0.19 -17.10
C THR A 79 -0.65 1.46 -17.94
N PHE A 80 -0.62 2.63 -17.31
CA PHE A 80 -0.65 3.90 -18.01
C PHE A 80 0.62 4.16 -18.83
N ALA A 81 1.79 3.89 -18.24
CA ALA A 81 3.07 3.97 -18.93
C ALA A 81 3.11 3.02 -20.14
N ALA A 82 2.63 1.78 -19.98
CA ALA A 82 2.56 0.82 -21.09
C ALA A 82 1.60 1.26 -22.21
N ARG A 83 0.52 1.98 -21.88
CA ARG A 83 -0.41 2.54 -22.88
C ARG A 83 0.19 3.73 -23.64
N ARG A 84 1.10 4.48 -23.02
CA ARG A 84 1.75 5.67 -23.60
C ARG A 84 3.09 5.37 -24.27
N ALA A 85 3.64 4.17 -24.11
CA ALA A 85 4.85 3.80 -24.81
C ALA A 85 4.58 3.89 -26.33
N PRO A 86 5.25 4.80 -27.07
CA PRO A 86 5.15 4.81 -28.52
C PRO A 86 5.55 3.42 -29.00
N ARG A 87 4.80 2.86 -29.96
CA ARG A 87 5.25 1.67 -30.69
C ARG A 87 6.51 2.10 -31.44
N LEU A 88 7.66 2.00 -30.81
CA LEU A 88 8.93 2.05 -31.51
C LEU A 88 8.90 0.89 -32.49
N ASP A 89 9.01 1.27 -33.75
CA ASP A 89 8.69 0.53 -34.96
C ASP A 89 8.99 -0.97 -34.94
N ARG A 90 8.01 -1.74 -35.43
CA ARG A 90 8.28 -2.93 -36.23
C ARG A 90 8.32 -2.47 -37.68
N SER A 91 9.47 -1.96 -38.11
CA SER A 91 9.84 -1.73 -39.51
C SER A 91 10.88 -2.76 -39.91
#